data_AF-A0A849T8C4-F1
#
_entry.id   AF-A0A849T8C4-F1
#
_cell.length_a   1.000
_cell.length_b   1.000
_cell.length_c   1.000
_cell.angle_alpha   90.00
_cell.angle_beta   90.00
_cell.angle_gamma   90.00
#
_symmetry.space_group_name_H-M   'P 1'
#
loop_
_entity.id
_entity.type
_entity.pdbx_description
1 polymer ?
#
loop_
_entity_poly.entity_id
_entity_poly.type
_entity_poly.pdbx_seq_one_letter_code
_entity_poly.pdbx_strand_id
1 'polypeptide(L)'
;MSYILGELSMQELVLILSRCKALRQSHKTQKKFYRFHFKGFYSGLKIKEIWIHSGEEIQLEIGEDYLIWVKPNLIKDAVLDVRLIKFKKIT
;
A
#
# COMPACT_ATOMS: atom_id res chain seq x y z
N MET A 1 22.21 0.92 14.29
CA MET A 1 20.98 0.67 13.52
C MET A 1 20.85 1.83 12.53
N SER A 2 21.34 1.63 11.31
CA SER A 2 21.54 2.72 10.35
C SER A 2 20.29 2.87 9.49
N TYR A 3 19.62 4.02 9.57
CA TYR A 3 18.52 4.37 8.69
C TYR A 3 19.09 5.05 7.46
N ILE A 4 18.94 4.45 6.29
CA ILE A 4 19.21 5.14 5.03
C ILE A 4 17.99 6.04 4.77
N LEU A 5 18.11 7.32 5.15
CA LEU A 5 17.25 8.38 4.64
C LEU A 5 17.74 8.72 3.22
N GLY A 6 17.37 7.88 2.25
CA GLY A 6 17.47 8.25 0.85
C GLY A 6 16.39 9.28 0.55
N GLU A 7 16.78 10.44 0.04
CA GLU A 7 15.86 11.44 -0.50
C GLU A 7 14.96 10.79 -1.57
N LEU A 8 13.67 10.63 -1.25
CA LEU A 8 12.65 10.17 -2.20
C LEU A 8 12.26 11.34 -3.12
N SER A 9 13.16 11.78 -3.99
CA SER A 9 12.92 12.85 -4.96
C SER A 9 12.43 12.30 -6.31
N MET A 10 11.25 11.69 -6.28
CA MET A 10 10.26 11.69 -7.37
C MET A 10 8.99 11.03 -6.83
N GLN A 11 7.89 11.77 -6.77
CA GLN A 11 6.60 11.22 -6.34
C GLN A 11 6.01 10.35 -7.47
N GLU A 12 6.65 9.22 -7.77
CA GLU A 12 6.16 8.27 -8.76
C GLU A 12 4.77 7.78 -8.36
N LEU A 13 3.82 7.95 -9.27
CA LEU A 13 2.50 7.36 -9.14
C LEU A 13 2.58 5.91 -9.62
N VAL A 14 2.34 4.97 -8.74
CA VAL A 14 2.38 3.54 -9.06
C VAL A 14 0.94 3.04 -9.27
N LEU A 15 0.71 2.34 -10.37
CA LEU A 15 -0.53 1.63 -10.63
C LEU A 15 -0.39 0.16 -10.21
N ILE A 16 -1.31 -0.31 -9.37
CA ILE A 16 -1.35 -1.68 -8.86
C ILE A 16 -2.68 -2.30 -9.24
N LEU A 17 -2.64 -3.53 -9.76
CA LEU A 17 -3.79 -4.42 -9.85
C LEU A 17 -3.69 -5.46 -8.73
N SER A 18 -4.61 -5.42 -7.77
CA SER A 18 -4.56 -6.36 -6.64
C SER A 18 -5.90 -6.54 -5.93
N ARG A 19 -6.07 -7.74 -5.36
CA ARG A 19 -7.17 -8.06 -4.45
C ARG A 19 -6.97 -7.44 -3.06
N CYS A 20 -8.01 -6.82 -2.52
CA CYS A 20 -8.06 -6.42 -1.11
C CYS A 20 -8.24 -7.68 -0.25
N LYS A 21 -7.29 -7.98 0.64
CA LYS A 21 -7.28 -9.22 1.44
C LYS A 21 -7.84 -9.04 2.84
N ALA A 22 -7.70 -7.87 3.43
CA ALA A 22 -8.16 -7.60 4.78
C ALA A 22 -8.20 -6.10 5.09
N LEU A 23 -9.07 -5.72 6.02
CA LEU A 23 -8.94 -4.49 6.81
C LEU A 23 -8.33 -4.86 8.16
N ARG A 24 -7.23 -4.22 8.54
CA ARG A 24 -6.49 -4.45 9.78
C ARG A 24 -6.35 -3.16 10.56
N GLN A 25 -6.04 -3.28 11.84
CA GLN A 25 -5.73 -2.16 12.72
C GLN A 25 -4.32 -2.36 13.27
N SER A 26 -3.48 -1.32 13.17
CA SER A 26 -2.14 -1.34 13.74
C SER A 26 -2.23 -1.31 15.26
N HIS A 27 -1.65 -2.31 15.94
CA HIS A 27 -1.61 -2.33 17.40
C HIS A 27 -0.88 -1.12 18.01
N LYS A 28 0.09 -0.55 17.28
CA LYS A 28 0.91 0.58 17.76
C LYS A 28 0.22 1.92 17.59
N THR A 29 -0.40 2.15 16.44
CA THR A 29 -0.97 3.47 16.10
C THR A 29 -2.48 3.51 16.19
N GLN A 30 -3.13 2.36 16.41
CA GLN A 30 -4.59 2.18 16.36
C GLN A 30 -5.22 2.59 15.03
N LYS A 31 -4.42 2.90 14.00
CA LYS A 31 -4.90 3.27 12.66
C LYS A 31 -5.30 2.03 11.86
N LYS A 32 -6.40 2.15 11.13
CA LYS A 32 -6.87 1.12 10.21
C LYS A 32 -6.14 1.21 8.86
N PHE A 33 -5.88 0.06 8.26
CA PHE A 33 -5.27 -0.04 6.95
C PHE A 33 -5.81 -1.25 6.18
N TYR A 34 -5.96 -1.07 4.87
CA TYR A 34 -6.28 -2.14 3.94
C TYR A 34 -5.01 -2.85 3.50
N ARG A 35 -5.05 -4.18 3.54
CA ARG A 35 -3.96 -5.04 3.12
C ARG A 35 -4.25 -5.62 1.76
N PHE A 36 -3.38 -5.33 0.81
CA PHE A 36 -3.38 -5.89 -0.53
C PHE A 36 -2.24 -6.89 -0.66
N HIS A 37 -2.52 -8.05 -1.25
CA HIS A 37 -1.47 -9.04 -1.52
C HIS A 37 -0.76 -8.69 -2.83
N PHE A 38 0.56 -8.58 -2.78
CA PHE A 38 1.35 -8.23 -3.95
C PHE A 38 2.50 -9.20 -4.12
N LYS A 39 2.83 -9.57 -5.36
CA LYS A 39 3.98 -10.41 -5.67
C LYS A 39 4.77 -9.74 -6.78
N GLY A 40 5.73 -8.91 -6.40
CA GLY A 40 6.54 -8.17 -7.35
C GLY A 40 7.76 -7.52 -6.73
N PHE A 41 8.39 -6.66 -7.50
CA PHE A 41 9.51 -5.84 -7.07
C PHE A 41 9.16 -4.37 -7.26
N TYR A 42 9.62 -3.53 -6.32
CA TYR A 42 9.55 -2.07 -6.44
C TYR A 42 10.90 -1.50 -6.00
N SER A 43 11.50 -0.66 -6.84
CA SER A 43 12.84 -0.09 -6.62
C SER A 43 13.90 -1.14 -6.25
N GLY A 44 13.89 -2.29 -6.93
CA GLY A 44 14.83 -3.40 -6.69
C GLY A 44 14.53 -4.26 -5.45
N LEU A 45 13.54 -3.90 -4.64
CA LEU A 45 13.16 -4.64 -3.43
C LEU A 45 11.95 -5.53 -3.68
N LYS A 46 12.00 -6.75 -3.13
CA LYS A 46 10.88 -7.70 -3.20
C LYS A 46 9.76 -7.23 -2.28
N ILE A 47 8.55 -7.07 -2.84
CA ILE A 47 7.35 -6.67 -2.12
C ILE A 47 6.35 -7.83 -2.08
N LYS A 48 5.82 -8.11 -0.89
CA LYS A 48 4.85 -9.19 -0.61
C LYS A 48 3.46 -8.65 -0.27
N GLU A 49 3.40 -7.45 0.29
CA GLU A 49 2.15 -6.82 0.71
C GLU A 49 2.21 -5.32 0.45
N ILE A 50 1.04 -4.74 0.24
CA ILE A 50 0.85 -3.30 0.12
C ILE A 50 -0.15 -2.88 1.18
N TRP A 51 0.21 -1.89 1.98
CA TRP A 51 -0.62 -1.37 3.05
C TRP A 51 -1.09 0.03 2.70
N ILE A 52 -2.42 0.20 2.71
CA ILE A 52 -3.08 1.46 2.42
C ILE A 52 -3.77 1.92 3.70
N HIS A 53 -3.25 2.96 4.34
CA HIS A 53 -3.90 3.55 5.52
C HIS A 53 -5.15 4.29 5.07
N SER A 54 -6.30 3.92 5.62
CA SER A 54 -7.57 4.56 5.28
C SER A 54 -7.66 5.92 5.97
N GLY A 55 -7.84 6.99 5.20
CA GLY A 55 -8.52 8.19 5.71
C GLY A 55 -9.99 7.88 6.01
N GLU A 56 -10.71 8.81 6.64
CA GLU A 56 -12.09 8.61 7.13
C GLU A 56 -13.10 8.23 6.03
N GLU A 57 -12.80 8.49 4.76
CA GLU A 57 -13.73 8.31 3.63
C GLU A 57 -13.46 7.10 2.72
N ILE A 58 -12.42 6.29 2.98
CA ILE A 58 -12.06 5.17 2.08
C ILE A 58 -12.73 3.87 2.53
N GLN A 59 -13.70 3.39 1.74
CA GLN A 59 -14.34 2.09 1.91
C GLN A 59 -13.94 1.15 0.77
N LEU A 60 -12.97 0.26 1.03
CA LEU A 60 -12.58 -0.82 0.12
C LEU A 60 -13.15 -2.13 0.65
N GLU A 61 -13.73 -2.93 -0.25
CA GLU A 61 -14.35 -4.20 0.11
C GLU A 61 -13.30 -5.33 0.14
N ILE A 62 -13.39 -6.18 1.16
CA ILE A 62 -12.49 -7.33 1.30
C ILE A 62 -12.94 -8.41 0.31
N GLY A 63 -11.98 -8.98 -0.43
CA GLY A 63 -12.23 -10.04 -1.42
C GLY A 63 -12.27 -9.52 -2.86
N GLU A 64 -12.44 -8.22 -3.04
CA GLU A 64 -12.60 -7.57 -4.35
C GLU A 64 -11.26 -7.18 -4.99
N ASP A 65 -11.24 -7.18 -6.32
CA ASP A 65 -10.09 -6.80 -7.15
C ASP A 65 -10.17 -5.33 -7.60
N TYR A 66 -9.05 -4.61 -7.45
CA TYR A 66 -8.97 -3.16 -7.68
C TYR A 66 -7.78 -2.79 -8.56
N LEU A 67 -7.99 -1.77 -9.41
CA LEU A 67 -6.92 -0.91 -9.92
C LEU A 67 -6.71 0.22 -8.92
N ILE A 68 -5.49 0.37 -8.42
CA ILE A 68 -5.14 1.26 -7.33
C ILE A 68 -3.96 2.13 -7.76
N TRP A 69 -4.17 3.45 -7.79
CA TRP A 69 -3.13 4.44 -8.02
C TRP A 69 -2.64 4.95 -6.68
N VAL A 70 -1.36 4.78 -6.42
CA VAL A 70 -0.78 5.04 -5.10
C VAL A 70 0.53 5.81 -5.21
N LYS A 71 0.86 6.54 -4.15
CA LYS A 71 2.20 7.11 -3.95
C LYS A 71 2.92 6.32 -2.86
N PRO A 72 4.10 5.75 -3.13
CA PRO A 72 4.94 5.12 -2.11
C PRO A 72 5.28 6.09 -0.98
N ASN A 73 5.14 5.63 0.26
CA ASN A 73 5.58 6.36 1.44
C ASN A 73 6.88 5.77 1.98
N LEU A 74 6.89 4.47 2.29
CA LEU A 74 8.05 3.76 2.83
C LEU A 74 8.01 2.27 2.47
N ILE A 75 9.18 1.62 2.45
CA ILE A 75 9.30 0.16 2.32
C ILE A 75 9.90 -0.39 3.61
N LYS A 76 9.23 -1.37 4.22
CA LYS A 76 9.72 -2.03 5.44
C LYS A 76 9.30 -3.49 5.45
N ASP A 77 10.23 -4.39 5.75
CA ASP A 77 9.96 -5.83 5.92
C ASP A 77 9.18 -6.46 4.74
N ALA A 78 9.53 -6.08 3.50
CA ALA A 78 8.85 -6.48 2.25
C ALA A 78 7.38 -6.00 2.12
N VAL A 79 7.00 -5.00 2.91
CA VAL A 79 5.72 -4.28 2.81
C VAL A 79 5.98 -2.90 2.20
N LEU A 80 5.17 -2.55 1.20
CA LEU A 80 5.12 -1.21 0.64
C LEU A 80 3.97 -0.44 1.28
N ASP A 81 4.30 0.53 2.14
CA ASP A 81 3.34 1.49 2.67
C ASP A 81 3.08 2.57 1.63
N VAL A 82 1.81 2.83 1.34
CA VAL A 82 1.42 3.76 0.30
C VAL A 82 0.28 4.67 0.71
N ARG A 83 0.27 5.85 0.10
CA ARG A 83 -0.88 6.75 0.11
C ARG A 83 -1.75 6.46 -1.10
N LEU A 84 -3.04 6.19 -0.86
CA LEU A 84 -4.02 6.06 -1.92
C LEU A 84 -4.28 7.40 -2.60
N ILE A 85 -4.24 7.42 -3.92
CA ILE A 85 -4.61 8.60 -4.73
C ILE A 85 -5.96 8.38 -5.40
N LYS A 86 -6.15 7.22 -6.03
CA LYS A 86 -7.38 6.85 -6.73
C LYS A 86 -7.51 5.34 -6.76
N PHE A 87 -8.74 4.84 -6.82
CA PHE A 87 -9.00 3.43 -7.06
C PHE A 87 -10.20 3.22 -7.99
N LYS A 88 -10.27 2.03 -8.59
CA LYS A 88 -11.40 1.55 -9.38
C LYS A 88 -11.61 0.06 -9.08
N LYS A 89 -12.80 -0.31 -8.63
CA LYS A 89 -13.23 -1.73 -8.52
C LYS A 89 -13.37 -2.30 -9.94
N ILE A 90 -12.85 -3.50 -10.18
CA ILE A 90 -12.82 -4.08 -11.54
C ILE A 90 -13.91 -5.13 -11.73
N THR A 91 -14.24 -5.89 -10.68
CA THR A 91 -15.23 -6.99 -10.68
C THR A 91 -14.89 -8.15 -11.60
#